data_AF-X0RS90-F1
#
_entry.id   AF-X0RS90-F1
#
_cell.length_a   1.000
_cell.length_b   1.000
_cell.length_c   1.000
_cell.angle_alpha   90.00
_cell.angle_beta   90.00
_cell.angle_gamma   90.00
#
_symmetry.space_group_name_H-M   'P 1'
#
loop_
_entity.id
_entity.type
_entity.pdbx_description
1 polymer ?
#
loop_
_entity_poly.entity_id
_entity_poly.type
_entity_poly.pdbx_seq_one_letter_code
_entity_poly.pdbx_strand_id
1 'polypeptide(L)'
;MMKKKIANLVPEFRKQFIKEELPFFLYHYTSIEVFKSIIDNREIWATVANYIASDPSELIHAIGIAYETLRERKEDIKKEEGLYECCENAIKGLDGLKEFVCIFSFSEKEDLLSQWRAYCPKGGVSIGFSGDRIKKNKGDA
;
A
#
# COMPACT_ATOMS: atom_id res chain seq x y z
N MET A 1 8.23 29.06 -7.22
CA MET A 1 8.08 28.91 -5.74
C MET A 1 7.14 27.76 -5.36
N MET A 2 5.99 27.60 -6.03
CA MET A 2 4.99 26.55 -5.77
C MET A 2 5.43 25.10 -6.05
N LYS A 3 6.15 24.84 -7.15
CA LYS A 3 6.73 23.51 -7.44
C LYS A 3 7.61 22.98 -6.30
N LYS A 4 8.37 23.86 -5.61
CA LYS A 4 9.17 23.49 -4.43
C LYS A 4 8.29 23.17 -3.20
N LYS A 5 7.17 23.88 -3.02
CA LYS A 5 6.25 23.69 -1.89
C LYS A 5 5.49 22.37 -2.00
N ILE A 6 4.97 22.05 -3.19
CA ILE A 6 4.31 20.76 -3.48
C ILE A 6 5.33 19.61 -3.47
N ALA A 7 6.52 19.80 -4.04
CA ALA A 7 7.57 18.77 -4.06
C ALA A 7 8.05 18.38 -2.65
N ASN A 8 7.98 19.29 -1.67
CA ASN A 8 8.35 19.01 -0.28
C ASN A 8 7.19 18.44 0.54
N LEU A 9 5.94 18.66 0.10
CA LEU A 9 4.73 18.20 0.78
C LEU A 9 4.67 16.67 0.85
N VAL A 10 5.00 15.98 -0.25
CA VAL A 10 4.96 14.50 -0.30
C VAL A 10 6.02 13.87 0.61
N PRO A 11 7.29 14.29 0.60
CA PRO A 11 8.28 13.84 1.58
C PRO A 11 7.92 14.13 3.04
N GLU A 12 7.41 15.33 3.36
CA GLU A 12 7.00 15.69 4.72
C GLU A 12 5.81 14.88 5.20
N PHE A 13 4.80 14.72 4.34
CA PHE A 13 3.65 13.85 4.60
C PHE A 13 4.13 12.40 4.83
N ARG A 14 5.01 11.86 3.97
CA ARG A 14 5.57 10.51 4.17
C ARG A 14 6.26 10.35 5.52
N LYS A 15 7.02 11.34 5.98
CA LYS A 15 7.67 11.30 7.32
C LYS A 15 6.67 11.27 8.47
N GLN A 16 5.51 11.91 8.31
CA GLN A 16 4.48 11.94 9.34
C GLN A 16 3.75 10.60 9.50
N PHE A 17 3.60 9.82 8.42
CA PHE A 17 2.79 8.59 8.40
C PHE A 17 3.60 7.29 8.38
N ILE A 18 4.87 7.32 8.01
CA ILE A 18 5.74 6.12 8.02
C ILE A 18 6.45 6.04 9.37
N LYS A 19 6.17 4.98 10.14
CA LYS A 19 7.01 4.63 11.31
C LYS A 19 8.45 4.38 10.83
N GLU A 20 9.41 5.10 11.39
CA GLU A 20 10.83 5.01 10.96
C GLU A 20 11.49 3.66 11.31
N GLU A 21 10.93 2.93 12.28
CA GLU A 21 11.41 1.63 12.74
C GLU A 21 10.50 0.49 12.27
N LEU A 22 11.03 -0.30 11.34
CA LEU A 22 10.44 -1.58 10.94
C LEU A 22 10.73 -2.62 12.03
N PRO A 23 9.77 -3.48 12.39
CA PRO A 23 10.02 -4.61 13.27
C PRO A 23 11.13 -5.51 12.73
N PHE A 24 11.86 -6.19 13.62
CA PHE A 24 12.94 -7.09 13.22
C PHE A 24 12.45 -8.24 12.34
N PHE A 25 11.24 -8.75 12.61
CA PHE A 25 10.54 -9.72 11.78
C PHE A 25 9.15 -9.23 11.38
N LEU A 26 8.79 -9.50 10.13
CA LEU A 26 7.48 -9.29 9.55
C LEU A 26 6.97 -10.62 8.98
N TYR A 27 5.71 -10.93 9.21
CA TYR A 27 5.15 -12.25 8.93
C TYR A 27 4.13 -12.20 7.81
N HIS A 28 4.26 -13.10 6.84
CA HIS A 28 3.25 -13.27 5.79
C HIS A 28 2.51 -14.59 6.00
N TYR A 29 1.19 -14.51 6.15
CA TYR A 29 0.32 -15.67 6.31
C TYR A 29 -0.17 -16.10 4.94
N THR A 30 0.02 -17.38 4.60
CA THR A 30 -0.40 -17.91 3.31
C THR A 30 -0.64 -19.41 3.35
N SER A 31 -1.22 -19.95 2.28
CA SER A 31 -1.49 -21.39 2.20
C SER A 31 -0.21 -22.20 1.97
N ILE A 32 -0.26 -23.50 2.24
CA ILE A 32 0.89 -24.40 2.04
C ILE A 32 1.27 -24.48 0.55
N GLU A 33 0.29 -24.42 -0.34
CA GLU A 33 0.50 -24.45 -1.79
C GLU A 33 1.27 -23.21 -2.28
N VAL A 34 0.90 -22.03 -1.79
CA VAL A 34 1.61 -20.78 -2.10
C VAL A 34 3.02 -20.82 -1.52
N PHE A 35 3.18 -21.28 -0.28
CA PHE A 35 4.50 -21.44 0.33
C PHE A 35 5.40 -22.37 -0.51
N LYS A 36 4.88 -23.51 -0.95
CA LYS A 36 5.62 -24.42 -1.83
C LYS A 36 6.04 -23.72 -3.13
N SER A 37 5.14 -22.98 -3.77
CA SER A 37 5.46 -22.20 -4.98
C SER A 37 6.57 -21.17 -4.73
N ILE A 38 6.54 -20.47 -3.59
CA ILE A 38 7.59 -19.50 -3.20
C ILE A 38 8.95 -20.18 -3.10
N ILE A 39 9.02 -21.36 -2.47
CA ILE A 39 10.28 -22.09 -2.30
C ILE A 39 10.79 -22.67 -3.62
N ASP A 40 9.90 -23.28 -4.41
CA ASP A 40 10.25 -23.94 -5.67
C ASP A 40 10.75 -22.91 -6.71
N ASN A 41 10.08 -21.75 -6.80
CA ASN A 41 10.40 -20.72 -7.78
C ASN A 41 11.35 -19.63 -7.27
N ARG A 42 11.51 -19.51 -5.94
CA ARG A 42 12.25 -18.42 -5.26
C ARG A 42 11.70 -17.03 -5.55
N GLU A 43 10.38 -16.95 -5.73
CA GLU A 43 9.67 -15.72 -6.09
C GLU A 43 8.48 -15.51 -5.16
N ILE A 44 8.16 -14.23 -4.90
CA ILE A 44 6.98 -13.84 -4.12
C ILE A 44 5.98 -13.23 -5.07
N TRP A 45 4.72 -13.66 -4.96
CA TRP A 45 3.63 -13.16 -5.77
C TRP A 45 2.93 -12.02 -5.05
N ALA A 46 3.01 -10.82 -5.62
CA ALA A 46 2.17 -9.71 -5.22
C ALA A 46 0.88 -9.76 -6.04
N THR A 47 -0.24 -9.50 -5.39
CA THR A 47 -1.55 -9.69 -6.02
C THR A 47 -2.15 -8.37 -6.42
N VAL A 48 -2.76 -8.31 -7.60
CA VAL A 48 -3.45 -7.09 -8.05
C VAL A 48 -4.53 -6.70 -7.04
N ALA A 49 -4.45 -5.46 -6.55
CA ALA A 49 -5.29 -4.92 -5.47
C ALA A 49 -6.78 -5.09 -5.75
N ASN A 50 -7.19 -4.90 -7.01
CA ASN A 50 -8.58 -4.95 -7.43
C ASN A 50 -9.15 -6.36 -7.62
N TYR A 51 -8.34 -7.42 -7.58
CA TYR A 51 -8.80 -8.79 -7.84
C TYR A 51 -8.91 -9.67 -6.60
N ILE A 52 -7.99 -9.54 -5.63
CA ILE A 52 -7.85 -10.55 -4.55
C ILE A 52 -7.54 -9.92 -3.18
N ALA A 53 -7.30 -8.61 -3.06
CA ALA A 53 -7.24 -8.01 -1.73
C ALA A 53 -8.56 -8.26 -1.02
N SER A 54 -8.52 -8.50 0.30
CA SER A 54 -9.68 -8.89 1.12
C SER A 54 -10.89 -7.94 0.99
N ASP A 55 -10.67 -6.74 0.46
CA ASP A 55 -11.70 -5.87 -0.05
C ASP A 55 -11.19 -5.08 -1.27
N PRO A 56 -11.47 -5.51 -2.53
CA PRO A 56 -11.06 -4.76 -3.71
C PRO A 56 -11.77 -3.40 -3.83
N SER A 57 -12.81 -3.17 -3.01
CA SER A 57 -13.44 -1.86 -2.90
C SER A 57 -12.56 -0.86 -2.15
N GLU A 58 -11.54 -1.28 -1.39
CA GLU A 58 -10.74 -0.37 -0.56
C GLU A 58 -10.03 0.69 -1.42
N LEU A 59 -9.36 0.28 -2.50
CA LEU A 59 -8.67 1.22 -3.40
C LEU A 59 -9.66 2.11 -4.16
N ILE A 60 -10.75 1.51 -4.65
CA ILE A 60 -11.82 2.23 -5.37
C ILE A 60 -12.49 3.27 -4.46
N HIS A 61 -12.78 2.87 -3.22
CA HIS A 61 -13.40 3.69 -2.20
C HIS A 61 -12.46 4.82 -1.75
N ALA A 62 -11.18 4.53 -1.55
CA ALA A 62 -10.17 5.55 -1.23
C ALA A 62 -10.06 6.61 -2.34
N ILE A 63 -10.08 6.20 -3.62
CA ILE A 63 -10.12 7.13 -4.76
C ILE A 63 -11.42 7.96 -4.73
N GLY A 64 -12.56 7.33 -4.44
CA GLY A 64 -13.84 8.02 -4.27
C GLY A 64 -13.79 9.11 -3.20
N ILE A 65 -13.32 8.77 -2.00
CA ILE A 65 -13.12 9.71 -0.88
C ILE A 65 -12.20 10.86 -1.30
N ALA A 66 -11.14 10.58 -2.06
CA ALA A 66 -10.23 11.63 -2.53
C ALA A 66 -10.94 12.63 -3.46
N TYR A 67 -11.77 12.15 -4.39
CA TYR A 67 -12.58 13.02 -5.25
C TYR A 67 -13.62 13.83 -4.47
N GLU A 68 -14.30 13.21 -3.50
CA GLU A 68 -15.27 13.87 -2.64
C GLU A 68 -14.61 14.98 -1.82
N THR A 69 -13.50 14.68 -1.16
CA THR A 69 -12.72 15.65 -0.37
C THR A 69 -12.24 16.83 -1.23
N LEU A 70 -11.77 16.55 -2.46
CA LEU A 70 -11.34 17.60 -3.39
C LEU A 70 -12.52 18.48 -3.82
N ARG A 71 -13.72 17.91 -3.97
CA ARG A 71 -14.94 18.65 -4.33
C ARG A 71 -15.42 19.53 -3.18
N GLU A 72 -15.45 19.00 -1.96
CA GLU A 72 -15.88 19.73 -0.76
C GLU A 72 -14.97 20.91 -0.46
N ARG A 73 -13.66 20.74 -0.66
CA ARG A 73 -12.65 21.78 -0.37
C ARG A 73 -12.32 22.66 -1.57
N LYS A 74 -13.13 22.62 -2.63
CA LYS A 74 -12.84 23.32 -3.90
C LYS A 74 -12.59 24.82 -3.71
N GLU A 75 -13.44 25.50 -2.95
CA GLU A 75 -13.32 26.95 -2.73
C GLU A 75 -12.11 27.34 -1.87
N ASP A 76 -11.68 26.46 -0.97
CA ASP A 76 -10.47 26.67 -0.16
C ASP A 76 -9.20 26.42 -0.96
N ILE A 77 -9.19 25.35 -1.77
CA ILE A 77 -8.03 24.95 -2.58
C ILE A 77 -7.81 25.93 -3.74
N LYS A 78 -8.88 26.47 -4.35
CA LYS A 78 -8.78 27.45 -5.44
C LYS A 78 -8.14 28.78 -5.03
N LYS A 79 -8.04 29.07 -3.72
CA LYS A 79 -7.26 30.22 -3.21
C LYS A 79 -5.76 30.07 -3.50
N GLU A 80 -5.30 28.83 -3.67
CA GLU A 80 -3.96 28.49 -4.11
C GLU A 80 -3.97 28.13 -5.61
N GLU A 81 -3.45 29.04 -6.44
CA GLU A 81 -3.44 28.91 -7.90
C GLU A 81 -2.80 27.58 -8.35
N GLY A 82 -3.52 26.76 -9.11
CA GLY A 82 -2.99 25.51 -9.68
C GLY A 82 -2.92 24.30 -8.72
N LEU A 83 -3.24 24.47 -7.44
CA LEU A 83 -3.25 23.35 -6.48
C LEU A 83 -4.41 22.39 -6.77
N TYR A 84 -5.58 22.91 -7.16
CA TYR A 84 -6.74 22.11 -7.49
C TYR A 84 -6.45 21.16 -8.66
N GLU A 85 -5.94 21.71 -9.76
CA GLU A 85 -5.57 20.95 -10.96
C GLU A 85 -4.47 19.94 -10.66
N CYS A 86 -3.51 20.29 -9.80
CA CYS A 86 -2.47 19.36 -9.36
C CYS A 86 -3.06 18.15 -8.62
N CYS A 87 -3.95 18.38 -7.64
CA CYS A 87 -4.62 17.32 -6.89
C CYS A 87 -5.52 16.48 -7.79
N GLU A 88 -6.30 17.12 -8.67
CA GLU A 88 -7.18 16.43 -9.60
C GLU A 88 -6.39 15.49 -10.54
N ASN A 89 -5.28 15.98 -11.12
CA ASN A 89 -4.44 15.17 -11.98
C ASN A 89 -3.76 14.02 -11.22
N ALA A 90 -3.37 14.23 -9.95
CA ALA A 90 -2.80 13.17 -9.12
C ALA A 90 -3.82 12.06 -8.85
N ILE A 91 -5.07 12.41 -8.51
CA ILE A 91 -6.15 11.43 -8.29
C ILE A 91 -6.47 10.69 -9.59
N LYS A 92 -6.58 11.40 -10.72
CA LYS A 92 -6.77 10.77 -12.05
C LYS A 92 -5.65 9.80 -12.40
N GLY A 93 -4.41 10.15 -12.10
CA GLY A 93 -3.26 9.26 -12.29
C GLY A 93 -3.38 7.99 -11.45
N LEU A 94 -3.75 8.12 -10.17
CA LEU A 94 -3.98 6.99 -9.29
C LEU A 94 -5.12 6.08 -9.78
N ASP A 95 -6.21 6.69 -10.23
CA ASP A 95 -7.39 6.00 -10.78
C ASP A 95 -7.07 5.26 -12.08
N GLY A 96 -6.20 5.82 -12.94
CA GLY A 96 -5.70 5.14 -14.13
C GLY A 96 -4.74 3.99 -13.84
N LEU A 97 -4.06 4.01 -12.68
CA LEU A 97 -3.09 2.98 -12.29
C LEU A 97 -3.68 1.87 -11.42
N LYS A 98 -4.91 2.00 -10.95
CA LYS A 98 -5.52 1.09 -9.96
C LYS A 98 -5.48 -0.39 -10.37
N GLU A 99 -5.58 -0.70 -11.65
CA GLU A 99 -5.55 -2.06 -12.19
C GLU A 99 -4.14 -2.68 -12.20
N PHE A 100 -3.11 -1.86 -12.03
CA PHE A 100 -1.70 -2.26 -12.03
C PHE A 100 -1.07 -2.27 -10.63
N VAL A 101 -1.83 -1.89 -9.60
CA VAL A 101 -1.33 -1.90 -8.22
C VAL A 101 -1.32 -3.34 -7.72
N CYS A 102 -0.13 -3.87 -7.44
CA CYS A 102 0.03 -5.17 -6.79
C CYS A 102 0.40 -4.99 -5.31
N ILE A 103 -0.19 -5.80 -4.44
CA ILE A 103 -0.04 -5.74 -2.99
C ILE A 103 0.55 -7.05 -2.48
N PHE A 104 1.52 -6.91 -1.57
CA PHE A 104 2.02 -7.98 -0.72
C PHE A 104 2.05 -7.49 0.72
N SER A 105 1.34 -8.18 1.60
CA SER A 105 1.05 -7.69 2.96
C SER A 105 1.78 -8.50 4.02
N PHE A 106 2.19 -7.81 5.09
CA PHE A 106 2.80 -8.42 6.27
C PHE A 106 2.01 -8.09 7.54
N SER A 107 2.18 -8.94 8.55
CA SER A 107 1.77 -8.71 9.93
C SER A 107 3.00 -8.57 10.82
N GLU A 108 2.92 -7.73 11.86
CA GLU A 108 3.97 -7.66 12.88
C GLU A 108 3.96 -8.88 13.82
N LYS A 109 2.85 -9.62 13.89
CA LYS A 109 2.67 -10.75 14.80
C LYS A 109 2.82 -12.08 14.07
N GLU A 110 3.65 -12.96 14.61
CA GLU A 110 3.90 -14.31 14.09
C GLU A 110 2.68 -15.22 14.15
N ASP A 111 1.94 -15.13 15.25
CA ASP A 111 0.76 -15.94 15.53
C ASP A 111 -0.43 -15.06 15.89
N LEU A 112 -1.32 -14.87 14.93
CA LEU A 112 -2.54 -14.08 15.08
C LEU A 112 -3.73 -14.83 14.49
N LEU A 113 -4.66 -15.24 15.37
CA LEU A 113 -5.85 -16.02 15.00
C LEU A 113 -6.67 -15.39 13.87
N SER A 114 -6.79 -14.06 13.82
CA SER A 114 -7.50 -13.38 12.74
C SER A 114 -6.82 -13.59 11.38
N GLN A 115 -5.49 -13.59 11.33
CA GLN A 115 -4.72 -13.83 10.10
C GLN A 115 -4.85 -15.29 9.65
N TRP A 116 -4.75 -16.23 10.58
CA TRP A 116 -4.98 -17.64 10.29
C TRP A 116 -6.37 -17.90 9.69
N ARG A 117 -7.42 -17.27 10.25
CA ARG A 117 -8.79 -17.41 9.75
C ARG A 117 -8.98 -16.76 8.37
N ALA A 118 -8.39 -15.59 8.15
CA ALA A 118 -8.56 -14.84 6.90
C ALA A 118 -7.76 -15.45 5.74
N TYR A 119 -6.50 -15.80 5.96
CA TYR A 119 -5.56 -16.16 4.90
C TYR A 119 -5.26 -17.67 4.83
N CYS A 120 -5.49 -18.42 5.90
CA CYS A 120 -5.16 -19.84 5.99
C CYS A 120 -6.38 -20.70 6.42
N PRO A 121 -7.58 -20.55 5.82
CA PRO A 121 -8.81 -21.19 6.30
C PRO A 121 -8.78 -22.74 6.22
N LYS A 122 -7.90 -23.32 5.41
CA LYS A 122 -7.71 -24.77 5.24
C LYS A 122 -6.37 -25.27 5.81
N GLY A 123 -5.76 -24.49 6.70
CA GLY A 123 -4.37 -24.67 7.09
C GLY A 123 -3.42 -23.86 6.21
N GLY A 124 -2.25 -23.53 6.74
CA GLY A 124 -1.29 -22.64 6.11
C GLY A 124 -0.03 -22.46 6.93
N VAL A 125 0.77 -21.47 6.57
CA VAL A 125 2.03 -21.14 7.23
C VAL A 125 2.12 -19.64 7.51
N SER A 126 2.94 -19.29 8.49
CA SER A 126 3.36 -17.92 8.78
C SER A 126 4.85 -17.82 8.46
N ILE A 127 5.21 -17.03 7.46
CA ILE A 127 6.58 -16.92 6.95
C ILE A 127 7.21 -15.64 7.49
N GLY A 128 8.26 -15.77 8.31
CA GLY A 128 9.00 -14.64 8.85
C GLY A 128 10.04 -14.06 7.88
N PHE A 129 9.96 -12.76 7.63
CA PHE A 129 10.90 -11.98 6.84
C PHE A 129 11.66 -11.00 7.72
N SER A 130 12.96 -10.86 7.49
CA SER A 130 13.79 -9.88 8.21
C SER A 130 13.45 -8.46 7.75
N GLY A 131 12.93 -7.64 8.66
CA GLY A 131 12.60 -6.25 8.39
C GLY A 131 13.80 -5.41 7.96
N ASP A 132 14.99 -5.71 8.51
CA ASP A 132 16.24 -5.06 8.10
C ASP A 132 16.59 -5.32 6.64
N ARG A 133 16.34 -6.53 6.13
CA ARG A 133 16.57 -6.87 4.72
C ARG A 133 15.58 -6.16 3.80
N ILE A 134 14.33 -6.03 4.23
CA ILE A 134 13.30 -5.26 3.51
C ILE A 134 13.69 -3.77 3.48
N LYS A 135 14.14 -3.21 4.60
CA LYS A 135 14.53 -1.78 4.70
C LYS A 135 15.75 -1.44 3.84
N LYS A 136 16.71 -2.36 3.70
CA LYS A 136 17.92 -2.16 2.89
C LYS A 136 17.66 -2.17 1.38
N ASN A 137 16.61 -2.86 0.94
CA ASN A 137 16.21 -2.94 -0.47
C ASN A 137 15.14 -1.88 -0.83
N LYS A 138 15.20 -0.67 -0.24
CA LYS A 138 14.47 0.48 -0.80
C LYS A 138 15.07 0.76 -2.18
N GLY A 139 14.52 0.12 -3.21
CA GLY A 139 15.00 0.24 -4.57
C GLY A 139 15.11 1.70 -4.97
N ASP A 140 16.21 2.03 -5.63
CA ASP A 140 16.40 3.28 -6.37
C ASP A 140 15.50 3.28 -7.62
N ALA A 141 14.18 3.17 -7.41
CA ALA A 141 13.15 3.19 -8.44
C ALA A 141 12.35 4.50 -8.39
#